data_AF-A0A930HRM1-F1
#
_entry.id   AF-A0A930HRM1-F1
#
_cell.length_a   1.000
_cell.length_b   1.000
_cell.length_c   1.000
_cell.angle_alpha   90.00
_cell.angle_beta   90.00
_cell.angle_gamma   90.00
#
_symmetry.space_group_name_H-M   'P 1'
#
loop_
_entity.id
_entity.type
_entity.pdbx_description
1 polymer ?
#
loop_
_entity_poly.entity_id
_entity_poly.type
_entity_poly.pdbx_seq_one_letter_code
_entity_poly.pdbx_strand_id
1 'polypeptide(L)'
;SGIASPGLFFSFLAERYELIDQLVYPDHHQFRRKDFTAIGERWQELCEQHSGHPVYIVCTEKDAVRFTDSLGELPEELVKQLYFLPIETQILYKPQEFREMICKAANSLPPSLQGLR
;
A
#
# COMPACT_ATOMS: atom_id res chain seq x y z
N SER A 1 -4.20 -5.96 -4.64
CA SER A 1 -4.50 -4.52 -4.45
C SER A 1 -5.96 -4.35 -4.10
N GLY A 2 -6.27 -3.61 -3.02
CA GLY A 2 -7.63 -3.32 -2.54
C GLY A 2 -7.98 -1.83 -2.66
N ILE A 3 -7.76 -1.25 -3.84
CA ILE A 3 -8.02 0.17 -4.17
C ILE A 3 -9.05 0.30 -5.30
N ALA A 4 -9.73 1.44 -5.39
CA ALA A 4 -10.79 1.69 -6.37
C ALA A 4 -10.38 1.50 -7.85
N SER A 5 -9.13 1.80 -8.22
CA SER A 5 -8.63 1.68 -9.60
C SER A 5 -7.23 1.07 -9.64
N PRO A 6 -7.11 -0.27 -9.63
CA PRO A 6 -5.83 -0.95 -9.54
C PRO A 6 -5.05 -1.00 -10.88
N GLY A 7 -5.66 -0.59 -12.00
CA GLY A 7 -5.04 -0.70 -13.33
C GLY A 7 -3.70 0.03 -13.46
N LEU A 8 -3.60 1.26 -12.95
CA LEU A 8 -2.34 2.03 -12.96
C LEU A 8 -1.26 1.37 -12.09
N PHE A 9 -1.66 0.80 -10.96
CA PHE A 9 -0.74 0.09 -10.06
C PHE A 9 -0.11 -1.13 -10.74
N PHE A 10 -0.92 -1.98 -11.37
CA PHE A 10 -0.39 -3.15 -12.07
C PHE A 10 0.39 -2.78 -13.33
N SER A 11 -0.04 -1.77 -14.08
CA SER A 11 0.68 -1.30 -15.27
C SER A 11 2.09 -0.82 -14.91
N PHE A 12 2.21 -0.03 -13.83
CA PHE A 12 3.52 0.44 -13.33
C PHE A 12 4.46 -0.72 -12.96
N LEU A 13 3.92 -1.77 -12.32
CA LEU A 13 4.69 -2.95 -11.95
C LEU A 13 5.11 -3.77 -13.18
N ALA A 14 4.18 -4.01 -14.11
CA ALA A 14 4.45 -4.79 -15.32
C ALA A 14 5.48 -4.13 -16.26
N GLU A 15 5.62 -2.80 -16.21
CA GLU A 15 6.68 -2.07 -16.94
C GLU A 15 8.10 -2.32 -16.40
N ARG A 16 8.23 -2.77 -15.14
CA ARG A 16 9.52 -2.83 -14.40
C ARG A 16 9.89 -4.24 -13.95
N TYR A 17 8.90 -5.10 -13.77
CA TYR A 17 9.03 -6.44 -13.22
C TYR A 17 8.22 -7.42 -14.05
N GLU A 18 8.60 -8.69 -13.99
CA GLU A 18 7.77 -9.77 -14.52
C GLU A 18 6.57 -9.97 -13.60
N LEU A 19 5.39 -9.52 -14.05
CA LEU A 19 4.15 -9.66 -13.31
C LEU A 19 3.53 -11.03 -13.60
N ILE A 20 3.77 -12.00 -12.71
CA ILE A 20 3.34 -13.40 -12.91
C ILE A 20 1.91 -13.69 -12.40
N ASP A 21 1.33 -12.86 -11.52
CA ASP A 21 -0.05 -13.01 -11.03
C ASP A 21 -0.63 -11.71 -10.46
N GLN A 22 -1.95 -11.64 -10.31
CA GLN A 22 -2.66 -10.49 -9.74
C GLN A 22 -3.81 -10.91 -8.81
N LEU A 23 -3.75 -10.49 -7.55
CA LEU A 23 -4.85 -10.59 -6.60
C LEU A 23 -5.54 -9.23 -6.44
N VAL A 24 -6.81 -9.14 -6.84
CA VAL A 24 -7.61 -7.91 -6.81
C VAL A 24 -8.73 -8.04 -5.79
N TYR A 25 -8.79 -7.09 -4.87
CA TYR A 25 -9.81 -7.01 -3.83
C TYR A 25 -10.63 -5.73 -3.99
N PRO A 26 -11.87 -5.66 -3.46
CA PRO A 26 -12.66 -4.44 -3.44
C PRO A 26 -11.93 -3.27 -2.75
N ASP A 27 -12.29 -2.04 -3.10
CA ASP A 27 -11.80 -0.89 -2.34
C ASP A 27 -12.24 -1.01 -0.89
N HIS A 28 -11.37 -0.59 0.03
CA HIS A 28 -11.57 -0.76 1.47
C HIS A 28 -11.76 -2.21 1.94
N HIS A 29 -11.30 -3.21 1.18
CA HIS A 29 -11.38 -4.61 1.59
C HIS A 29 -10.78 -4.83 2.99
N GLN A 30 -11.57 -5.43 3.87
CA GLN A 30 -11.14 -5.87 5.18
C GLN A 30 -10.59 -7.30 5.04
N PHE A 31 -9.26 -7.42 5.06
CA PHE A 31 -8.60 -8.71 5.00
C PHE A 31 -8.94 -9.54 6.23
N ARG A 32 -9.36 -10.77 5.99
CA ARG A 32 -9.68 -11.78 7.01
C ARG A 32 -8.74 -12.95 6.87
N ARG A 33 -8.67 -13.80 7.90
CA ARG A 33 -7.81 -15.00 7.90
C ARG A 33 -7.87 -15.83 6.61
N LYS A 34 -9.07 -16.06 6.08
CA LYS A 34 -9.26 -16.80 4.81
C LYS A 34 -8.55 -16.17 3.61
N ASP A 35 -8.42 -14.84 3.60
CA ASP A 35 -7.76 -14.13 2.52
C ASP A 35 -6.24 -14.33 2.64
N PHE A 36 -5.69 -14.28 3.86
CA PHE A 36 -4.27 -14.59 4.12
C PHE A 36 -3.92 -16.04 3.79
N THR A 37 -4.80 -16.99 4.13
CA THR A 37 -4.65 -18.39 3.71
C THR A 37 -4.57 -18.50 2.19
N ALA A 38 -5.51 -17.89 1.47
CA ALA A 38 -5.51 -17.93 0.00
C ALA A 38 -4.29 -17.24 -0.62
N ILE A 39 -3.83 -16.12 -0.06
CA ILE A 39 -2.60 -15.43 -0.48
C ILE A 39 -1.38 -16.34 -0.28
N GLY A 40 -1.28 -17.00 0.87
CA GLY A 40 -0.18 -17.90 1.21
C GLY A 40 -0.12 -19.12 0.31
N GLU A 41 -1.24 -19.80 0.12
CA GLU A 41 -1.36 -20.96 -0.78
C GLU A 41 -0.98 -20.56 -2.21
N ARG A 42 -1.51 -19.45 -2.70
CA ARG A 42 -1.24 -18.99 -4.06
C ARG A 42 0.23 -18.61 -4.27
N TRP A 43 0.85 -17.94 -3.30
CA TRP A 43 2.27 -17.63 -3.36
C TRP A 43 3.13 -18.89 -3.38
N GLN A 44 2.77 -19.90 -2.58
CA GLN A 44 3.50 -21.18 -2.58
C GLN A 44 3.42 -21.89 -3.93
N GLU A 45 2.22 -21.96 -4.53
CA GLU A 45 2.05 -22.51 -5.89
C GLU A 45 2.94 -21.79 -6.92
N LEU A 46 3.02 -20.46 -6.85
CA LEU A 46 3.85 -19.68 -7.77
C LEU A 46 5.34 -19.91 -7.54
N CYS A 47 5.78 -20.03 -6.29
CA CYS A 47 7.16 -20.41 -5.95
C CYS A 47 7.54 -21.77 -6.55
N GLU A 48 6.65 -22.76 -6.51
CA GLU A 48 6.87 -24.07 -7.09
C GLU A 48 6.93 -24.00 -8.63
N GLN A 49 6.05 -23.23 -9.26
CA GLN A 49 6.02 -23.03 -10.71
C GLN A 49 7.25 -22.26 -11.25
N HIS A 50 7.81 -21.38 -10.44
CA HIS A 50 8.96 -20.53 -10.80
C HIS A 50 10.23 -20.97 -10.05
N SER A 51 10.39 -22.29 -9.86
CA SER A 51 11.52 -22.86 -9.14
C SER A 51 12.86 -22.33 -9.69
N GLY A 52 13.66 -21.70 -8.83
CA GLY A 52 14.93 -21.07 -9.22
C GLY A 52 14.90 -19.54 -9.25
N HIS A 53 13.73 -18.92 -9.15
CA HIS A 53 13.57 -17.47 -9.03
C HIS A 53 12.75 -17.12 -7.77
N PRO A 54 13.16 -16.10 -6.98
CA PRO A 54 12.36 -15.65 -5.85
C PRO A 54 11.05 -14.98 -6.31
N VAL A 55 9.94 -15.24 -5.62
CA VAL A 55 8.62 -14.71 -5.94
C VAL A 55 8.20 -13.67 -4.91
N TYR A 56 8.11 -12.41 -5.31
CA TYR A 56 7.75 -11.32 -4.41
C TYR A 56 6.27 -10.96 -4.50
N ILE A 57 5.68 -10.57 -3.36
CA ILE A 57 4.35 -9.97 -3.33
C ILE A 57 4.52 -8.46 -3.20
N VAL A 58 3.94 -7.70 -4.13
CA VAL A 58 3.87 -6.23 -4.05
C VAL A 58 2.43 -5.78 -3.90
N CYS A 59 2.15 -4.99 -2.87
CA CYS A 59 0.84 -4.40 -2.61
C CYS A 59 0.93 -2.87 -2.55
N THR A 60 -0.19 -2.20 -2.26
CA THR A 60 -0.19 -0.76 -2.00
C THR A 60 0.15 -0.49 -0.54
N GLU A 61 0.67 0.69 -0.21
CA GLU A 61 0.92 1.08 1.18
C GLU A 61 -0.34 0.96 2.05
N LYS A 62 -1.51 1.35 1.51
CA LYS A 62 -2.81 1.20 2.19
C LYS A 62 -3.13 -0.26 2.54
N ASP A 63 -2.82 -1.20 1.64
CA ASP A 63 -3.05 -2.63 1.89
C ASP A 63 -2.05 -3.17 2.91
N ALA A 64 -0.77 -2.76 2.81
CA ALA A 64 0.27 -3.15 3.77
C ALA A 64 -0.06 -2.74 5.21
N VAL A 65 -0.60 -1.51 5.40
CA VAL A 65 -1.09 -1.06 6.72
C VAL A 65 -2.21 -1.95 7.24
N ARG A 66 -3.10 -2.44 6.36
CA ARG A 66 -4.18 -3.36 6.76
C ARG A 66 -3.68 -4.76 7.08
N PHE A 67 -2.51 -5.16 6.57
CA PHE A 67 -1.90 -6.45 6.88
C PHE A 67 -1.23 -6.47 8.25
N THR A 68 -0.83 -5.32 8.81
CA THR A 68 0.09 -5.23 9.95
C THR A 68 -0.32 -6.08 11.15
N ASP A 69 -1.61 -6.07 11.52
CA ASP A 69 -2.11 -6.83 12.67
C ASP A 69 -2.30 -8.34 12.41
N SER A 70 -2.13 -8.78 11.16
CA SER A 70 -2.41 -10.15 10.71
C SER A 70 -1.25 -10.78 9.93
N LEU A 71 -0.06 -10.18 9.94
CA LEU A 71 1.13 -10.76 9.30
C LEU A 71 1.50 -12.13 9.88
N GLY A 72 1.15 -12.41 11.14
CA GLY A 72 1.35 -13.72 11.76
C GLY A 72 0.51 -14.85 11.17
N GLU A 73 -0.49 -14.55 10.33
CA GLU A 73 -1.28 -15.54 9.59
C GLU A 73 -0.58 -15.99 8.29
N LEU A 74 0.51 -15.32 7.91
CA LEU A 74 1.31 -15.64 6.71
C LEU A 74 2.58 -16.41 7.08
N PRO A 75 3.10 -17.28 6.19
CA PRO A 75 4.41 -17.91 6.38
C PRO A 75 5.53 -16.87 6.55
N GLU A 76 6.49 -17.13 7.44
CA GLU A 76 7.61 -16.20 7.72
C GLU A 76 8.38 -15.80 6.45
N GLU A 77 8.60 -16.77 5.57
CA GLU A 77 9.30 -16.56 4.30
C GLU A 77 8.52 -15.66 3.33
N LEU A 78 7.19 -15.75 3.33
CA LEU A 78 6.34 -14.87 2.55
C LEU A 78 6.37 -13.45 3.12
N VAL A 79 6.35 -13.30 4.45
CA VAL A 79 6.44 -11.98 5.10
C VAL A 79 7.75 -11.26 4.70
N LYS A 80 8.87 -11.98 4.59
CA LYS A 80 10.15 -11.42 4.11
C LYS A 80 10.14 -11.02 2.62
N GLN A 81 9.19 -11.55 1.85
CA GLN A 81 9.03 -11.29 0.42
C GLN A 81 7.84 -10.38 0.10
N LEU A 82 7.20 -9.83 1.13
CA LEU A 82 6.09 -8.90 1.03
C LEU A 82 6.58 -7.45 1.06
N TYR A 83 6.30 -6.73 -0.02
CA TYR A 83 6.63 -5.32 -0.20
C TYR A 83 5.39 -4.51 -0.52
N PHE A 84 5.50 -3.19 -0.36
CA PHE A 84 4.54 -2.25 -0.90
C PHE A 84 5.24 -1.24 -1.80
N LEU A 85 4.50 -0.72 -2.79
CA LEU A 85 4.98 0.37 -3.61
C LEU A 85 4.66 1.71 -2.92
N PRO A 86 5.67 2.47 -2.45
CA PRO A 86 5.44 3.78 -1.85
C PRO A 86 5.01 4.79 -2.91
N ILE A 87 4.20 5.79 -2.50
CA ILE A 87 3.83 6.93 -3.32
C ILE A 87 4.32 8.20 -2.63
N GLU A 88 5.19 8.93 -3.31
CA GLU A 88 5.62 10.26 -2.87
C GLU A 88 4.88 11.35 -3.63
N THR A 89 4.51 12.42 -2.94
CA THR A 89 3.87 13.59 -3.55
C THR A 89 4.74 14.81 -3.39
N GLN A 90 4.78 15.65 -4.43
CA GLN A 90 5.58 16.88 -4.43
C GLN A 90 4.73 18.06 -4.89
N ILE A 91 4.89 19.20 -4.21
CA ILE A 91 4.27 20.47 -4.62
C ILE A 91 5.18 21.13 -5.65
N LEU A 92 4.73 21.14 -6.91
CA LEU A 92 5.55 21.62 -8.04
C LEU A 92 5.64 23.15 -8.11
N TYR A 93 4.63 23.87 -7.62
CA TYR A 93 4.56 25.34 -7.72
C TYR A 93 4.66 25.99 -6.34
N LYS A 94 5.69 26.83 -6.16
CA LYS A 94 5.93 27.61 -4.94
C LYS A 94 5.79 26.78 -3.63
N PRO A 95 6.56 25.68 -3.47
CA PRO A 95 6.40 24.78 -2.33
C PRO A 95 6.63 25.47 -0.97
N GLN A 96 7.48 26.49 -0.91
CA GLN A 96 7.68 27.29 0.29
C GLN A 96 6.44 28.11 0.65
N GLU A 97 5.84 28.83 -0.31
CA GLU A 97 4.64 29.63 -0.06
C GLU A 97 3.45 28.75 0.35
N PHE A 98 3.28 27.59 -0.30
CA PHE A 98 2.28 26.61 0.09
C PHE A 98 2.50 26.13 1.54
N ARG A 99 3.73 25.80 1.90
CA ARG A 99 4.08 25.38 3.26
C ARG A 99 3.79 26.48 4.28
N GLU A 100 4.16 27.72 4.01
CA GLU A 100 3.87 28.86 4.89
C GLU A 100 2.37 29.08 5.07
N MET A 101 1.59 28.97 3.99
CA MET A 101 0.13 29.07 4.03
C MET A 101 -0.48 27.99 4.96
N ILE A 102 -0.06 26.73 4.80
CA ILE A 102 -0.53 25.63 5.64
C ILE A 102 -0.13 25.83 7.11
N CYS A 103 1.11 26.25 7.38
CA CYS A 103 1.58 26.52 8.74
C CYS A 103 0.80 27.67 9.40
N LYS A 104 0.45 28.73 8.66
CA LYS A 104 -0.38 29.82 9.18
C LYS A 104 -1.79 29.33 9.53
N ALA A 105 -2.39 28.53 8.65
CA ALA A 105 -3.71 27.96 8.89
C ALA A 105 -3.73 27.01 10.10
N ALA A 106 -2.76 26.10 10.21
CA ALA A 106 -2.67 25.13 11.30
C ALA A 106 -2.48 25.80 12.68
N ASN A 107 -1.77 26.93 12.73
CA ASN A 107 -1.54 27.69 13.97
C ASN A 107 -2.62 28.75 14.25
N SER A 108 -3.55 28.95 13.34
CA SER A 108 -4.66 29.87 13.56
C SER A 108 -5.73 29.19 14.41
N LEU A 109 -6.12 29.83 15.52
CA LEU A 109 -7.31 29.41 16.25
C LEU A 109 -8.52 29.56 15.33
N PRO A 110 -9.43 28.58 15.27
CA PRO A 110 -10.69 28.77 14.55
C PRO A 110 -11.41 30.01 15.12
N PRO A 111 -12.17 30.76 14.31
CA PRO A 111 -12.79 32.02 14.73
C PRO A 111 -13.54 31.94 16.07
N SER A 112 -14.15 30.79 16.36
CA SER A 112 -14.85 30.50 17.61
C SER A 112 -13.97 30.46 18.87
N LEU A 113 -12.66 30.25 18.72
CA LEU A 113 -11.70 30.14 19.82
C LEU A 113 -10.74 31.33 19.92
N GLN A 114 -10.86 32.32 19.02
CA GLN A 114 -9.93 33.47 18.97
C GLN A 114 -10.08 34.46 20.15
N GLY A 115 -11.22 34.47 20.84
CA GLY A 115 -11.49 35.34 22.00
C GLY A 115 -11.07 34.78 23.37
N LEU A 116 -10.45 33.60 23.43
CA LEU A 116 -10.03 32.93 24.67
C LEU A 116 -8.59 33.23 25.09
N ARG A 117 -7.96 34.27 24.52
CA ARG A 117 -6.60 34.72 24.85
C ARG A 117 -6.59 35.94 25.77
#